data_AF-A0A7S2QY84-F1
#
_entry.id   AF-A0A7S2QY84-F1
#
_cell.length_a   1.000
_cell.length_b   1.000
_cell.length_c   1.000
_cell.angle_alpha   90.00
_cell.angle_beta   90.00
_cell.angle_gamma   90.00
#
_symmetry.space_group_name_H-M   'P 1'
#
loop_
_entity.id
_entity.type
_entity.pdbx_description
1 polymer ?
#
loop_
_entity_poly.entity_id
_entity_poly.type
_entity_poly.pdbx_seq_one_letter_code
_entity_poly.pdbx_strand_id
1 'polypeptide(L)'
;MDILAQAGLVNYFGKHGLGGGGAGRVDLKPVLMRKGLTKLALYGLGYIRDNRLHQMFSVKGCVRWHRPAETSDCASSSWFNVMLIHQNRAAHSKNAISDRYLPEWLDYVVWGHEHECLIEPTEVPGGFHISQPGSSVVTSLIEGE
;
A
#
# COMPACT_ATOMS: atom_id res chain seq x y z
N MET A 1 -5.89 -7.36 15.20
CA MET A 1 -4.43 -7.22 14.97
C MET A 1 -3.69 -6.78 16.22
N ASP A 2 -4.08 -5.69 16.91
CA ASP A 2 -3.37 -5.20 18.10
C ASP A 2 -3.16 -6.27 19.19
N ILE A 3 -4.16 -7.13 19.46
CA ILE A 3 -4.05 -8.26 20.42
C ILE A 3 -2.95 -9.25 20.02
N LEU A 4 -2.89 -9.63 18.74
CA LEU A 4 -1.88 -10.58 18.23
C LEU A 4 -0.47 -9.97 18.26
N ALA A 5 -0.37 -8.66 18.02
CA ALA A 5 0.88 -7.93 18.11
C ALA A 5 1.38 -7.84 19.55
N GLN A 6 0.48 -7.59 20.51
CA GLN A 6 0.79 -7.61 21.93
C GLN A 6 1.24 -9.00 22.41
N ALA A 7 0.71 -10.07 21.82
CA ALA A 7 1.14 -11.44 22.07
C ALA A 7 2.49 -11.81 21.40
N GLY A 8 3.10 -10.90 20.63
CA GLY A 8 4.39 -11.13 19.95
C GLY A 8 4.29 -12.04 18.72
N LEU A 9 3.09 -12.30 18.21
CA LEU A 9 2.86 -13.22 17.09
C LEU A 9 2.93 -12.53 15.73
N VAL A 10 2.60 -11.24 15.66
CA VAL A 10 2.56 -10.46 14.42
C VAL A 10 3.13 -9.06 14.61
N ASN A 11 3.74 -8.52 13.56
CA ASN A 11 4.09 -7.11 13.49
C ASN A 11 2.98 -6.36 12.76
N TYR A 12 2.13 -5.65 13.50
CA TYR A 12 1.08 -4.84 12.89
C TYR A 12 1.61 -3.47 12.48
N PHE A 13 1.60 -3.17 11.18
CA PHE A 13 2.07 -1.91 10.60
C PHE A 13 1.07 -1.34 9.59
N GLY A 14 1.33 -0.15 9.07
CA GLY A 14 0.41 0.52 8.12
C GLY A 14 -0.86 1.10 8.76
N LYS A 15 -0.92 1.11 10.11
CA LYS A 15 -1.95 1.83 10.86
C LYS A 15 -1.75 3.33 10.63
N HIS A 16 -2.77 3.98 10.10
CA HIS A 16 -2.74 5.42 9.83
C HIS A 16 -3.45 6.16 10.98
N GLY A 17 -2.81 7.22 11.46
CA GLY A 17 -3.50 8.23 12.28
C GLY A 17 -4.04 9.30 11.34
N LEU A 18 -5.36 9.47 11.28
CA LEU A 18 -5.96 10.56 10.51
C LEU A 18 -5.80 11.86 11.28
N GLY A 19 -4.79 12.66 10.91
CA GLY A 19 -4.58 13.99 11.46
C GLY A 19 -5.17 15.09 10.57
N GLY A 20 -5.45 16.26 11.17
CA GLY A 20 -5.90 17.48 10.46
C GLY A 20 -7.42 17.59 10.26
N GLY A 21 -7.90 18.81 9.98
CA GLY A 21 -9.30 19.08 9.63
C GLY A 21 -9.58 18.85 8.13
N GLY A 22 -10.85 18.59 7.78
CA GLY A 22 -11.26 18.36 6.39
C GLY A 22 -11.07 16.90 5.92
N ALA A 23 -10.46 16.69 4.74
CA ALA A 23 -10.23 15.35 4.16
C ALA A 23 -9.31 14.46 5.02
N GLY A 24 -8.53 15.08 5.91
CA GLY A 24 -7.50 14.42 6.71
C GLY A 24 -6.19 14.29 5.95
N ARG A 25 -5.13 13.92 6.69
CA ARG A 25 -3.80 13.70 6.16
C ARG A 25 -3.28 12.33 6.58
N VAL A 26 -2.59 11.64 5.68
CA VAL A 26 -1.88 10.39 5.94
C VAL A 26 -0.40 10.56 5.62
N ASP A 27 0.44 10.17 6.58
CA ASP A 27 1.89 10.11 6.43
C ASP A 27 2.27 8.62 6.30
N LEU A 28 2.79 8.22 5.14
CA LEU A 28 3.23 6.86 4.84
C LEU A 28 4.73 6.74 5.10
N LYS A 29 5.09 5.99 6.12
CA LYS A 29 6.47 5.73 6.54
C LYS A 29 6.81 4.25 6.33
N PRO A 30 7.92 3.93 5.65
CA PRO A 30 8.28 2.54 5.40
C PRO A 30 8.87 1.89 6.65
N VAL A 31 8.65 0.58 6.77
CA VAL A 31 9.48 -0.29 7.59
C VAL A 31 10.71 -0.64 6.77
N LEU A 32 11.89 -0.31 7.30
CA LEU A 32 13.17 -0.54 6.63
C LEU A 32 13.74 -1.89 7.07
N MET A 33 13.94 -2.78 6.11
CA MET A 33 14.53 -4.09 6.33
C MET A 33 15.76 -4.27 5.45
N ARG A 34 16.73 -5.03 5.97
CA ARG A 34 17.94 -5.38 5.22
C ARG A 34 18.28 -6.84 5.47
N LYS A 35 18.55 -7.57 4.39
CA LYS A 35 19.07 -8.94 4.44
C LYS A 35 20.31 -9.00 3.55
N GLY A 36 21.49 -9.07 4.17
CA GLY A 36 22.77 -9.00 3.45
C GLY A 36 22.93 -7.67 2.71
N LEU A 37 23.00 -7.74 1.38
CA LEU A 37 23.11 -6.56 0.50
C LEU A 37 21.74 -6.01 0.07
N THR A 38 20.68 -6.81 0.16
CA THR A 38 19.33 -6.42 -0.27
C THR A 38 18.67 -5.54 0.78
N LYS A 39 18.12 -4.41 0.35
CA LYS A 39 17.40 -3.44 1.18
C LYS A 39 15.95 -3.34 0.71
N LEU A 40 15.01 -3.39 1.64
CA LEU A 40 13.57 -3.39 1.40
C LEU A 40 12.92 -2.26 2.19
N ALA A 41 12.22 -1.37 1.49
CA ALA A 41 11.37 -0.34 2.08
C ALA A 41 9.92 -0.80 1.95
N LEU A 42 9.34 -1.28 3.06
CA LEU A 42 7.99 -1.83 3.09
C LEU A 42 7.00 -0.77 3.58
N TYR A 43 6.20 -0.27 2.66
CA TYR A 43 5.08 0.65 2.91
C TYR A 43 3.81 -0.14 3.16
N GLY A 44 2.96 0.36 4.05
CA GLY A 44 1.67 -0.23 4.34
C GLY A 44 0.60 0.84 4.51
N LEU A 45 -0.57 0.58 3.94
CA LEU A 45 -1.77 1.39 4.15
C LEU A 45 -2.92 0.46 4.53
N GLY A 46 -3.26 0.45 5.83
CA GLY A 46 -4.49 -0.18 6.30
C GLY A 46 -5.73 0.48 5.70
N TYR A 47 -6.85 -0.24 5.69
CA TYR A 47 -8.08 0.21 5.06
C TYR A 47 -8.52 1.62 5.53
N ILE A 48 -8.64 2.54 4.58
CA ILE A 48 -9.36 3.81 4.70
C ILE A 48 -10.62 3.69 3.84
N ARG A 49 -11.71 4.35 4.20
CA ARG A 49 -12.90 4.40 3.34
C ARG A 49 -12.53 4.96 1.95
N ASP A 50 -12.88 4.26 0.88
CA ASP A 50 -12.35 4.52 -0.47
C ASP A 50 -12.62 5.96 -0.94
N ASN A 51 -13.85 6.46 -0.74
CA ASN A 51 -14.20 7.83 -1.12
C ASN A 51 -13.36 8.90 -0.40
N ARG A 52 -12.98 8.64 0.85
CA ARG A 52 -12.13 9.52 1.65
C ARG A 52 -10.69 9.45 1.15
N LEU A 53 -10.17 8.25 0.92
CA LEU A 53 -8.81 8.09 0.41
C LEU A 53 -8.68 8.68 -1.00
N HIS A 54 -9.69 8.52 -1.86
CA HIS A 54 -9.78 9.15 -3.17
C HIS A 54 -9.69 10.68 -3.08
N GLN A 55 -10.42 11.30 -2.13
CA GLN A 55 -10.29 12.74 -1.85
C GLN A 55 -8.90 13.12 -1.36
N MET A 56 -8.31 12.31 -0.48
CA MET A 56 -6.95 12.56 0.04
C MET A 56 -5.90 12.49 -1.06
N PHE A 57 -6.00 11.55 -2.01
CA PHE A 57 -5.11 11.50 -3.17
C PHE A 57 -5.33 12.67 -4.14
N SER A 58 -6.56 13.18 -4.24
CA SER A 58 -6.91 14.30 -5.14
C SER A 58 -6.43 15.65 -4.61
N VAL A 59 -6.29 15.82 -3.29
CA VAL A 59 -5.84 17.06 -2.66
C VAL A 59 -4.33 17.01 -2.38
N LYS A 60 -3.57 17.95 -2.97
CA LYS A 60 -2.13 18.05 -2.76
C LYS A 60 -1.79 18.16 -1.26
N GLY A 61 -0.87 17.32 -0.79
CA GLY A 61 -0.37 17.34 0.58
C GLY A 61 -1.17 16.53 1.61
N CYS A 62 -2.29 15.93 1.21
CA CYS A 62 -3.07 15.02 2.07
C CYS A 62 -2.46 13.61 2.16
N VAL A 63 -1.69 13.17 1.16
CA VAL A 63 -0.89 11.95 1.22
C VAL A 63 0.59 12.34 1.15
N ARG A 64 1.35 12.01 2.19
CA ARG A 64 2.79 12.29 2.26
C ARG A 64 3.56 10.98 2.29
N TRP A 65 4.49 10.85 1.37
CA TRP A 65 5.39 9.71 1.27
C TRP A 65 6.72 10.05 1.90
N HIS A 66 7.12 9.30 2.94
CA HIS A 66 8.44 9.43 3.53
C HIS A 66 9.39 8.43 2.87
N ARG A 67 10.42 8.93 2.18
CA ARG A 67 11.48 8.07 1.64
C ARG A 67 12.62 7.90 2.63
N PRO A 68 13.36 6.77 2.58
CA PRO A 68 14.59 6.61 3.35
C PRO A 68 15.55 7.77 3.07
N ALA A 69 16.23 8.28 4.10
CA ALA A 69 17.22 9.35 3.92
C ALA A 69 18.43 8.84 3.13
N GLU A 70 18.97 9.68 2.26
CA GLU A 70 20.21 9.39 1.55
C GLU A 70 21.39 9.54 2.51
N THR A 71 22.23 8.51 2.56
CA THR A 71 23.51 8.54 3.26
C THR A 71 24.62 8.14 2.30
N SER A 72 25.88 8.41 2.67
CA SER A 72 27.06 8.04 1.88
C SER A 72 27.05 6.57 1.43
N ASP A 73 26.46 5.70 2.25
CA ASP A 73 26.46 4.25 2.06
C ASP A 73 25.11 3.72 1.54
N CYS A 74 24.14 4.62 1.29
CA CYS A 74 22.78 4.26 0.95
C CYS A 74 22.08 5.34 0.12
N ALA A 75 22.18 5.21 -1.21
CA ALA A 75 21.34 5.97 -2.14
C ALA A 75 19.87 5.55 -2.01
N SER A 76 18.93 6.48 -2.23
CA SER A 76 17.48 6.19 -2.24
C SER A 76 17.11 5.10 -3.26
N SER A 77 17.84 5.03 -4.37
CA SER A 77 17.66 4.03 -5.43
C SER A 77 18.10 2.61 -5.04
N SER A 78 18.80 2.44 -3.91
CA SER A 78 19.24 1.11 -3.44
C SER A 78 18.15 0.31 -2.72
N TRP A 79 16.98 0.91 -2.49
CA TRP A 79 15.85 0.27 -1.83
C TRP A 79 14.88 -0.31 -2.85
N PHE A 80 14.53 -1.58 -2.69
CA PHE A 80 13.34 -2.14 -3.31
C PHE A 80 12.11 -1.70 -2.52
N ASN A 81 11.16 -1.03 -3.17
CA ASN A 81 10.02 -0.36 -2.56
C ASN A 81 8.75 -1.19 -2.77
N VAL A 82 8.27 -1.79 -1.68
CA VAL A 82 7.05 -2.60 -1.69
C VAL A 82 5.93 -1.87 -0.97
N MET A 83 4.73 -1.85 -1.54
CA MET A 83 3.55 -1.32 -0.88
C MET A 83 2.49 -2.38 -0.67
N LEU A 84 1.94 -2.47 0.54
CA LEU A 84 0.72 -3.22 0.83
C LEU A 84 -0.45 -2.25 0.96
N ILE A 85 -1.52 -2.48 0.20
CA ILE A 85 -2.74 -1.66 0.22
C ILE A 85 -3.98 -2.54 0.29
N HIS A 86 -4.99 -2.08 1.03
CA HIS A 86 -6.27 -2.78 1.17
C HIS A 86 -7.41 -1.80 0.85
N GLN A 87 -7.72 -1.64 -0.44
CA GLN A 87 -8.73 -0.72 -0.99
C GLN A 87 -9.43 -1.36 -2.19
N ASN A 88 -10.63 -0.90 -2.56
CA ASN A 88 -11.22 -1.27 -3.84
C ASN A 88 -10.31 -0.86 -5.01
N ARG A 89 -10.14 -1.73 -6.00
CA ARG A 89 -9.33 -1.51 -7.19
C ARG A 89 -10.23 -1.29 -8.40
N ALA A 90 -10.26 -0.08 -8.93
CA ALA A 90 -10.93 0.21 -10.20
C ALA A 90 -10.39 1.47 -10.85
N ALA A 91 -10.35 1.50 -12.20
CA ALA A 91 -9.82 2.63 -12.95
C ALA A 91 -10.72 3.89 -12.89
N HIS A 92 -12.05 3.71 -12.82
CA HIS A 92 -13.02 4.80 -13.00
C HIS A 92 -14.14 4.77 -11.95
N SER A 93 -13.78 4.72 -10.66
CA SER A 93 -14.75 4.82 -9.57
C SER A 93 -14.26 5.75 -8.46
N LYS A 94 -15.18 6.55 -7.90
CA LYS A 94 -14.91 7.36 -6.69
C LYS A 94 -14.89 6.51 -5.41
N ASN A 95 -15.39 5.28 -5.49
CA ASN A 95 -15.38 4.30 -4.41
C ASN A 95 -14.25 3.28 -4.58
N ALA A 96 -13.22 3.62 -5.35
CA ALA A 96 -12.03 2.81 -5.55
C ALA A 96 -10.80 3.69 -5.76
N ILE A 97 -9.64 3.07 -5.69
CA ILE A 97 -8.35 3.69 -5.95
C ILE A 97 -7.80 3.14 -7.26
N SER A 98 -7.46 4.04 -8.18
CA SER A 98 -6.65 3.71 -9.34
C SER A 98 -5.18 3.63 -8.95
N ASP A 99 -4.48 2.67 -9.54
CA ASP A 99 -3.03 2.52 -9.55
C ASP A 99 -2.29 3.81 -9.91
N ARG A 100 -2.88 4.69 -10.72
CA ARG A 100 -2.31 6.01 -11.12
C ARG A 100 -2.09 6.97 -9.95
N TYR A 101 -2.75 6.76 -8.81
CA TYR A 101 -2.50 7.55 -7.61
C TYR A 101 -1.24 7.12 -6.84
N LEU A 102 -0.74 5.92 -7.13
CA LEU A 102 0.45 5.39 -6.48
C LEU A 102 1.71 5.95 -7.16
N PRO A 103 2.78 6.24 -6.41
CA PRO A 103 3.99 6.80 -6.99
C PRO A 103 4.74 5.80 -7.88
N GLU A 104 5.25 6.28 -9.01
CA GLU A 104 6.04 5.51 -9.99
C GLU A 104 7.39 5.01 -9.45
N TRP A 105 7.85 5.51 -8.28
CA TRP A 105 9.08 5.01 -7.65
C TRP A 105 8.88 3.71 -6.85
N LEU A 106 7.63 3.24 -6.72
CA LEU A 106 7.36 1.91 -6.19
C LEU A 106 7.89 0.86 -7.16
N ASP A 107 8.24 -0.32 -6.65
CA ASP A 107 8.67 -1.44 -7.49
C ASP A 107 7.58 -2.53 -7.55
N TYR A 108 6.90 -2.74 -6.42
CA TYR A 108 5.89 -3.79 -6.28
C TYR A 108 4.76 -3.41 -5.32
N VAL A 109 3.52 -3.74 -5.68
CA VAL A 109 2.32 -3.48 -4.89
C VAL A 109 1.52 -4.76 -4.69
N VAL A 110 1.20 -5.06 -3.44
CA VAL A 110 0.25 -6.12 -3.09
C VAL A 110 -1.10 -5.48 -2.79
N TRP A 111 -2.09 -5.83 -3.59
CA TRP A 111 -3.46 -5.33 -3.47
C TRP A 111 -4.32 -6.37 -2.78
N GLY A 112 -4.67 -6.11 -1.51
CA GLY A 112 -5.20 -7.14 -0.62
C GLY A 112 -6.70 -7.09 -0.33
N HIS A 113 -7.46 -6.18 -0.94
CA HIS A 113 -8.91 -6.07 -0.68
C HIS A 113 -9.76 -6.90 -1.62
N GLU A 114 -9.36 -7.02 -2.89
CA GLU A 114 -10.10 -7.79 -3.88
C GLU A 114 -9.98 -9.29 -3.59
N HIS A 115 -11.10 -10.00 -3.72
CA HIS A 115 -11.17 -11.44 -3.45
C HIS A 115 -10.77 -12.28 -4.65
N GLU A 116 -10.92 -11.74 -5.87
CA GLU A 116 -10.49 -12.39 -7.10
C GLU A 116 -8.98 -12.61 -7.09
N CYS A 117 -8.57 -13.85 -7.35
CA CYS A 117 -7.17 -14.25 -7.37
C CYS A 117 -6.52 -13.91 -8.72
N LEU A 118 -5.83 -12.77 -8.75
CA LEU A 118 -4.93 -12.34 -9.83
C LEU A 118 -3.50 -12.26 -9.26
N ILE A 119 -2.99 -13.39 -8.78
CA ILE A 119 -1.77 -13.46 -7.99
C ILE A 119 -0.50 -13.15 -8.79
N GLU A 120 -0.50 -13.47 -10.09
CA GLU A 120 0.65 -13.22 -10.96
C GLU A 120 0.90 -11.72 -11.10
N PRO A 121 2.11 -11.21 -10.76
CA PRO A 121 2.42 -9.80 -10.87
C PRO A 121 2.24 -9.28 -12.30
N THR A 122 1.50 -8.19 -12.45
CA THR A 122 1.28 -7.52 -13.74
C THR A 122 1.86 -6.12 -13.71
N GLU A 123 2.64 -5.76 -14.72
CA GLU A 123 3.16 -4.40 -14.87
C GLU A 123 2.02 -3.44 -15.22
N VAL A 124 1.98 -2.29 -14.54
CA VAL A 124 1.02 -1.20 -14.81
C VAL A 124 1.73 0.00 -15.44
N PRO A 125 1.00 0.95 -16.06
CA PRO A 125 1.61 2.09 -16.75
C PRO A 125 2.59 2.94 -15.91
N GLY A 126 2.50 2.87 -14.58
CA GLY A 126 3.44 3.52 -13.66
C GLY A 126 4.80 2.83 -13.48
N GLY A 127 5.07 1.73 -14.21
CA GLY A 127 6.37 1.03 -14.23
C GLY A 127 6.61 0.05 -13.07
N PHE A 128 5.62 -0.13 -12.20
CA PHE A 128 5.66 -1.10 -11.09
C PHE A 128 4.74 -2.28 -11.35
N HIS A 129 4.93 -3.34 -10.57
CA HIS A 129 4.13 -4.56 -10.68
C HIS A 129 3.06 -4.61 -9.59
N ILE A 130 1.86 -5.06 -9.93
CA ILE A 130 0.76 -5.30 -8.98
C ILE A 130 0.44 -6.79 -8.93
N SER A 131 0.37 -7.34 -7.72
CA SER A 131 -0.19 -8.67 -7.44
C SER A 131 -1.44 -8.53 -6.57
N GLN A 132 -2.48 -9.30 -6.89
CA GLN A 132 -3.75 -9.33 -6.16
C GLN A 132 -4.01 -10.79 -5.75
N PRO A 133 -3.57 -11.22 -4.57
CA PRO A 133 -3.58 -12.65 -4.20
C PRO A 133 -4.96 -13.29 -4.04
N GLY A 134 -6.02 -12.47 -3.92
CA GLY A 134 -7.36 -12.94 -3.61
C GLY A 134 -7.57 -13.30 -2.14
N SER A 135 -8.79 -13.71 -1.81
CA SER A 135 -9.15 -14.21 -0.49
C SER A 135 -8.75 -15.68 -0.33
N SER A 136 -8.56 -16.13 0.92
CA SER A 136 -8.33 -17.55 1.21
C SER A 136 -9.63 -18.34 1.41
N VAL A 137 -10.79 -17.69 1.23
CA VAL A 137 -12.12 -18.27 1.44
C VAL A 137 -13.14 -17.48 0.62
N VAL A 138 -14.04 -18.22 -0.06
CA VAL A 138 -15.17 -17.64 -0.78
C VAL A 138 -16.13 -17.01 0.22
N THR A 139 -16.32 -15.69 0.13
CA THR A 139 -17.27 -14.97 1.00
C THR A 139 -18.58 -14.61 0.32
N SER A 140 -18.61 -14.70 -1.02
CA SER A 140 -19.77 -14.41 -1.85
C SER A 140 -19.85 -15.36 -3.04
N LEU A 141 -21.06 -15.65 -3.52
CA LEU A 141 -21.28 -16.56 -4.66
C LEU A 141 -21.29 -15.77 -5.97
N ILE A 142 -20.11 -15.32 -6.40
CA ILE A 142 -19.87 -14.60 -7.65
C ILE A 142 -18.70 -15.24 -8.40
N GLU A 143 -18.53 -14.94 -9.68
CA GLU A 143 -17.47 -15.52 -10.52
C GLU A 143 -16.04 -15.17 -10.05
N GLY A 144 -15.87 -13.99 -9.44
CA GLY A 144 -14.58 -13.52 -8.94
C GLY A 144 -14.19 -14.02 -7.55
N GLU A 145 -14.85 -15.05 -7.00
CA GLU A 145 -14.47 -15.70 -5.73
C GLU A 145 -14.23 -17.20 -5.88
#